data_AF-A0A2V7TYW2-F1
#
_entry.id   AF-A0A2V7TYW2-F1
#
_cell.length_a   1.000
_cell.length_b   1.000
_cell.length_c   1.000
_cell.angle_alpha   90.00
_cell.angle_beta   90.00
_cell.angle_gamma   90.00
#
_symmetry.space_group_name_H-M   'P 1'
#
loop_
_entity.id
_entity.type
_entity.pdbx_description
1 polymer ?
#
loop_
_entity_poly.entity_id
_entity_poly.type
_entity_poly.pdbx_seq_one_letter_code
_entity_poly.pdbx_strand_id
1 'polypeptide(L)'
;MSRRRRAGWAAIVVALLIVPLASARADVFVLLTGDRISGKPVLNGKRAITVQTPFGRLVIPRSRIERIIRADGTEETVNQRLIAAPAATPAPAVSRPVPRPRLVLVIQGQTFFQAWDGKTAAKVDPSLRLELRLDEEPIASWVDAKTDPEIKGVLLNTFSFAAEDVAAFAGRGVELAAPEVQPGRAVLKIGLATQRARRKLRLAYQVNDADAEHPAWRDRAEATTEVDLRPESPTIVQVRQNRGKMEFSGFLRRRMKNVETFQIDLHPE
;
A
#
# COMPACT_ATOMS: atom_id res chain seq x y z
N MET A 1 68.76 37.56 -40.14
CA MET A 1 67.94 37.36 -41.35
C MET A 1 66.72 36.51 -40.96
N SER A 2 65.65 37.15 -40.49
CA SER A 2 64.42 37.45 -41.26
C SER A 2 63.71 36.23 -41.86
N ARG A 3 62.55 35.86 -41.30
CA ARG A 3 61.24 36.04 -41.94
C ARG A 3 60.09 35.58 -41.02
N ARG A 4 59.15 36.50 -40.84
CA ARG A 4 57.83 36.32 -40.23
C ARG A 4 56.99 35.29 -41.00
N ARG A 5 56.08 34.60 -40.30
CA ARG A 5 54.67 34.43 -40.71
C ARG A 5 53.81 34.01 -39.49
N ARG A 6 52.84 34.86 -39.14
CA ARG A 6 51.69 34.54 -38.28
C ARG A 6 50.63 33.86 -39.14
N ALA A 7 50.01 32.81 -38.62
CA ALA A 7 48.67 32.27 -38.93
C ALA A 7 48.56 31.01 -38.06
N GLY A 8 47.48 30.65 -37.39
CA GLY A 8 46.11 31.09 -37.31
C GLY A 8 45.48 30.11 -36.33
N TRP A 9 44.51 30.58 -35.56
CA TRP A 9 43.85 29.81 -34.51
C TRP A 9 43.25 28.51 -35.05
N ALA A 10 43.45 27.41 -34.32
CA ALA A 10 42.65 26.21 -34.45
C ALA A 10 42.23 25.75 -33.05
N ALA A 11 41.16 26.36 -32.54
CA ALA A 11 40.42 25.80 -31.44
C ALA A 11 39.74 24.52 -31.95
N ILE A 12 40.25 23.36 -31.54
CA ILE A 12 39.58 22.08 -31.75
C ILE A 12 38.39 22.06 -30.79
N VAL A 13 37.22 22.45 -31.29
CA VAL A 13 35.95 22.16 -30.64
C VAL A 13 35.68 20.67 -30.89
N VAL A 14 36.00 19.84 -29.90
CA VAL A 14 35.46 18.49 -29.82
C VAL A 14 33.97 18.65 -29.56
N ALA A 15 33.18 18.62 -30.63
CA ALA A 15 31.74 18.48 -30.53
C ALA A 15 31.46 17.10 -29.95
N LEU A 16 31.30 17.05 -28.63
CA LEU A 16 30.75 15.89 -27.94
C LEU A 16 29.32 15.72 -28.48
N LEU A 17 29.16 14.81 -29.43
CA LEU A 17 27.86 14.29 -29.84
C LEU A 17 27.25 13.62 -28.61
N ILE A 18 26.52 14.39 -27.81
CA ILE A 18 25.58 13.89 -26.83
C ILE A 18 24.48 13.25 -27.66
N VAL A 19 24.66 11.98 -28.02
CA VAL A 19 23.55 11.12 -28.38
C VAL A 19 22.67 11.10 -27.12
N PRO A 20 21.43 11.62 -27.15
CA PRO A 20 20.53 11.37 -26.05
C PRO A 20 20.35 9.85 -26.04
N LEU A 21 20.93 9.16 -25.05
CA LEU A 21 20.47 7.83 -24.71
C LEU A 21 18.98 7.99 -24.48
N ALA A 22 18.17 7.53 -25.42
CA ALA A 22 16.77 7.27 -25.18
C ALA A 22 16.76 6.33 -23.98
N SER A 23 16.53 6.89 -22.78
CA SER A 23 16.24 6.09 -21.60
C SER A 23 15.15 5.15 -22.06
N ALA A 24 15.47 3.86 -22.11
CA ALA A 24 14.49 2.84 -22.42
C ALA A 24 13.41 2.94 -21.34
N ARG A 25 12.38 3.75 -21.60
CA ARG A 25 11.35 4.07 -20.62
C ARG A 25 10.70 2.74 -20.27
N ALA A 26 10.67 2.44 -18.98
CA ALA A 26 9.98 1.26 -18.48
C ALA A 26 8.48 1.52 -18.54
N ASP A 27 7.69 0.50 -18.86
CA ASP A 27 6.25 0.59 -18.70
C ASP A 27 5.95 0.75 -17.20
N VAL A 28 4.94 1.54 -16.88
CA VAL A 28 4.45 1.74 -15.52
C VAL A 28 3.12 1.05 -15.37
N PHE A 29 3.10 -0.02 -14.59
CA PHE A 29 1.91 -0.76 -14.22
C PHE A 29 1.31 -0.10 -12.99
N VAL A 30 0.18 0.57 -13.16
CA VAL A 30 -0.61 1.13 -12.06
C VAL A 30 -1.55 0.04 -11.58
N LEU A 31 -1.41 -0.36 -10.33
CA LEU A 31 -2.28 -1.34 -9.69
C LEU A 31 -3.58 -0.68 -9.21
N LEU A 32 -4.63 -1.46 -9.01
CA LEU A 32 -5.90 -1.00 -8.44
C LEU A 32 -5.74 -0.40 -7.03
N THR A 33 -4.67 -0.78 -6.32
CA THR A 33 -4.28 -0.20 -5.03
C THR A 33 -3.68 1.21 -5.15
N GLY A 34 -3.39 1.66 -6.37
CA GLY A 34 -2.65 2.91 -6.65
C GLY A 34 -1.12 2.73 -6.70
N ASP A 35 -0.61 1.55 -6.36
CA ASP A 35 0.81 1.24 -6.45
C ASP A 35 1.30 1.31 -7.90
N ARG A 36 2.52 1.82 -8.08
CA ARG A 36 3.16 1.95 -9.39
C ARG A 36 4.36 1.02 -9.46
N ILE A 37 4.30 0.07 -10.38
CA ILE A 37 5.41 -0.84 -10.65
C ILE A 37 6.01 -0.44 -12.00
N SER A 38 7.26 0.00 -11.99
CA SER A 38 7.99 0.32 -13.22
C SER A 38 8.85 -0.86 -13.66
N GLY A 39 8.65 -1.32 -14.90
CA GLY A 39 9.49 -2.37 -15.47
C GLY A 39 9.15 -2.69 -16.92
N LYS A 40 9.91 -3.60 -17.53
CA LYS A 40 9.68 -4.04 -18.91
C LYS A 40 8.81 -5.30 -18.91
N PRO A 41 7.66 -5.34 -19.60
CA PRO A 41 6.92 -6.59 -19.76
C PRO A 41 7.77 -7.60 -20.54
N VAL A 42 8.03 -8.76 -19.93
CA VAL A 42 8.81 -9.86 -20.55
C VAL A 42 7.88 -10.94 -21.09
N LEU A 43 6.71 -11.13 -20.46
CA LEU A 43 5.71 -12.09 -20.90
C LEU A 43 4.32 -11.52 -20.66
N ASN A 44 3.52 -11.39 -21.72
CA ASN A 44 2.16 -10.89 -21.63
C ASN A 44 1.18 -12.06 -21.74
N GLY A 45 0.78 -12.62 -20.59
CA GLY A 45 -0.16 -13.73 -20.50
C GLY A 45 -1.61 -13.27 -20.35
N LYS A 46 -2.56 -14.14 -20.69
CA LYS A 46 -4.00 -13.84 -20.59
C LYS A 46 -4.48 -13.53 -19.15
N ARG A 47 -3.83 -14.11 -18.12
CA ARG A 47 -4.20 -13.95 -16.70
C ARG A 47 -3.23 -13.08 -15.89
N ALA A 48 -1.97 -12.98 -16.31
CA ALA A 48 -0.93 -12.25 -15.60
C ALA A 48 0.13 -11.70 -16.56
N ILE A 49 0.79 -10.62 -16.17
CA ILE A 49 1.91 -10.02 -16.89
C ILE A 49 3.18 -10.25 -16.06
N THR A 50 4.21 -10.81 -16.68
CA THR A 50 5.54 -10.89 -16.07
C THR A 50 6.34 -9.64 -16.45
N VAL A 51 6.77 -8.89 -15.44
CA VAL A 51 7.48 -7.63 -15.57
C VAL A 51 8.89 -7.80 -15.04
N GLN A 52 9.89 -7.42 -15.85
CA GLN A 52 11.27 -7.29 -15.42
C GLN A 52 11.45 -5.91 -14.79
N THR A 53 11.58 -5.91 -13.47
CA THR A 53 11.95 -4.73 -12.68
C THR A 53 13.46 -4.71 -12.42
N PRO A 54 14.02 -3.59 -11.91
CA PRO A 54 15.41 -3.55 -11.42
C PRO A 54 15.70 -4.57 -10.32
N PHE A 55 14.67 -5.03 -9.60
CA PHE A 55 14.77 -5.96 -8.47
C PHE A 55 14.55 -7.43 -8.87
N GLY A 56 14.28 -7.69 -10.15
CA GLY A 56 14.02 -9.03 -10.69
C GLY A 56 12.68 -9.13 -11.41
N ARG A 57 12.30 -10.36 -11.74
CA ARG A 57 11.02 -10.66 -12.40
C ARG A 57 9.91 -10.66 -11.37
N LEU A 58 8.85 -9.93 -11.67
CA LEU A 58 7.63 -9.86 -10.89
C LEU A 58 6.46 -10.33 -11.76
N VAL A 59 5.61 -11.20 -11.22
CA VAL A 59 4.38 -11.63 -11.90
C VAL A 59 3.23 -10.84 -11.30
N ILE A 60 2.58 -10.02 -12.12
CA ILE A 60 1.45 -9.18 -11.71
C ILE A 60 0.17 -9.78 -12.31
N PRO A 61 -0.79 -10.25 -11.50
CA PRO A 61 -2.09 -10.67 -11.99
C PRO A 61 -2.80 -9.51 -12.71
N ARG A 62 -3.36 -9.75 -13.90
CA ARG A 62 -4.05 -8.70 -14.67
C ARG A 62 -5.25 -8.14 -13.91
N SER A 63 -5.89 -8.95 -13.06
CA SER A 63 -6.98 -8.52 -12.17
C SER A 63 -6.57 -7.46 -11.15
N ARG A 64 -5.27 -7.27 -10.90
CA ARG A 64 -4.75 -6.24 -9.98
C ARG A 64 -4.27 -4.97 -10.68
N ILE A 65 -4.24 -4.95 -12.02
CA ILE A 65 -3.71 -3.83 -12.80
C ILE A 65 -4.88 -2.92 -13.21
N GLU A 66 -4.82 -1.66 -12.81
CA GLU A 66 -5.76 -0.63 -13.25
C GLU A 66 -5.47 -0.24 -14.70
N ARG A 67 -4.27 0.31 -14.93
CA ARG A 67 -3.80 0.75 -16.24
C ARG A 67 -2.29 0.54 -16.39
N ILE A 68 -1.85 0.42 -17.63
CA ILE A 68 -0.45 0.33 -18.02
C ILE A 68 -0.11 1.58 -18.80
N ILE A 69 0.82 2.38 -18.29
CA ILE A 69 1.38 3.52 -19.00
C ILE A 69 2.64 3.01 -19.71
N ARG A 70 2.57 2.93 -21.04
CA ARG A 70 3.67 2.43 -21.86
C ARG A 70 4.83 3.42 -21.91
N ALA A 71 6.00 2.92 -22.28
CA ALA A 71 7.22 3.70 -22.49
C ALA A 71 7.04 4.94 -23.41
N ASP A 72 6.13 4.85 -24.38
CA ASP A 72 5.77 5.89 -25.34
C ASP A 72 4.70 6.88 -24.82
N GLY A 73 4.21 6.68 -23.60
CA GLY A 73 3.17 7.50 -22.97
C GLY A 73 1.75 7.05 -23.27
N THR A 74 1.54 5.98 -24.06
CA THR A 74 0.20 5.44 -24.30
C THR A 74 -0.34 4.74 -23.06
N GLU A 75 -1.61 4.96 -22.74
CA GLU A 75 -2.27 4.34 -21.59
C GLU A 75 -3.22 3.22 -22.03
N GLU A 76 -2.97 2.00 -21.54
CA GLU A 76 -3.85 0.84 -21.72
C GLU A 76 -4.58 0.56 -20.41
N THR A 77 -5.89 0.80 -20.36
CA THR A 77 -6.72 0.44 -19.19
C THR A 77 -7.02 -1.05 -19.24
N VAL A 78 -6.64 -1.78 -18.19
CA VAL A 78 -6.72 -3.26 -18.17
C VAL A 78 -8.01 -3.75 -17.50
N ASN A 79 -8.53 -3.03 -16.50
CA ASN A 79 -9.76 -3.39 -15.77
C ASN A 79 -10.84 -2.31 -15.86
N GLN A 80 -11.31 -2.02 -17.08
CA GLN A 80 -12.34 -1.00 -17.33
C GLN A 80 -13.70 -1.34 -16.66
N ARG A 81 -14.01 -2.63 -16.45
CA ARG A 81 -15.28 -3.09 -15.83
C ARG A 81 -15.42 -2.77 -14.33
N LEU A 82 -14.31 -2.60 -13.60
CA LEU A 82 -14.33 -2.19 -12.18
C LEU A 82 -14.45 -0.67 -12.02
N ILE A 83 -14.09 0.09 -13.06
CA ILE A 83 -14.11 1.56 -13.08
C ILE A 83 -15.46 2.08 -13.60
N ALA A 84 -16.13 1.31 -14.47
CA ALA A 84 -17.38 1.68 -15.12
C ALA A 84 -18.55 0.74 -14.80
N ALA A 85 -18.69 0.30 -13.54
CA ALA A 85 -19.97 -0.25 -13.11
C ALA A 85 -20.99 0.92 -13.05
N PRO A 86 -22.05 0.94 -13.90
CA PRO A 86 -23.15 1.87 -13.71
C PRO A 86 -23.75 1.56 -12.34
N ALA A 87 -24.16 2.59 -11.60
CA ALA A 87 -24.94 2.41 -10.38
C ALA A 87 -26.15 1.51 -10.71
N ALA A 88 -26.09 0.25 -10.31
CA ALA A 88 -27.20 -0.67 -10.48
C ALA A 88 -28.37 -0.09 -9.68
N THR A 89 -29.51 0.07 -10.35
CA THR A 89 -30.79 0.40 -9.72
C THR A 89 -30.97 -0.52 -8.51
N PRO A 90 -31.22 0.00 -7.29
CA PRO A 90 -31.30 -0.85 -6.12
C PRO A 90 -32.53 -1.75 -6.24
N ALA A 91 -32.27 -3.05 -6.41
CA ALA A 91 -33.25 -4.05 -6.00
C ALA A 91 -33.54 -3.84 -4.50
N PRO A 92 -34.77 -4.05 -4.02
CA PRO A 92 -35.09 -3.93 -2.60
C PRO A 92 -34.34 -5.01 -1.82
N ALA A 93 -33.13 -4.67 -1.38
CA ALA A 93 -32.37 -5.49 -0.45
C ALA A 93 -33.05 -5.36 0.91
N VAL A 94 -33.39 -6.50 1.50
CA VAL A 94 -33.75 -6.63 2.91
C VAL A 94 -32.60 -5.99 3.69
N SER A 95 -32.82 -4.76 4.15
CA SER A 95 -31.74 -3.87 4.59
C SER A 95 -31.36 -4.31 6.00
N ARG A 96 -30.27 -5.07 6.14
CA ARG A 96 -29.56 -5.04 7.43
C ARG A 96 -29.16 -3.57 7.64
N PRO A 97 -29.48 -2.94 8.79
CA PRO A 97 -29.09 -1.56 9.04
C PRO A 97 -27.57 -1.47 8.86
N VAL A 98 -27.10 -0.65 7.93
CA VAL A 98 -25.69 -0.28 7.91
C VAL A 98 -25.45 0.51 9.20
N PRO A 99 -24.48 0.11 10.05
CA PRO A 99 -24.16 0.82 11.27
C PRO A 99 -23.99 2.31 10.95
N ARG A 100 -24.63 3.22 11.69
CA ARG A 100 -24.34 4.65 11.52
C ARG A 100 -22.90 4.87 11.98
N PRO A 101 -21.95 5.13 11.06
CA PRO A 101 -20.56 5.25 11.45
C PRO A 101 -20.39 6.53 12.27
N ARG A 102 -19.63 6.45 13.35
CA ARG A 102 -19.30 7.60 14.19
C ARG A 102 -17.84 7.95 14.15
N LEU A 103 -16.99 6.98 13.82
CA LEU A 103 -15.62 7.19 13.46
C LEU A 103 -15.41 6.62 12.06
N VAL A 104 -14.83 7.42 11.18
CA VAL A 104 -14.49 7.01 9.81
C VAL A 104 -13.01 7.24 9.61
N LEU A 105 -12.26 6.17 9.32
CA LEU A 105 -10.87 6.28 8.93
C LEU A 105 -10.80 6.28 7.40
N VAL A 106 -10.20 7.32 6.83
CA VAL A 106 -9.92 7.41 5.38
C VAL A 106 -8.43 7.20 5.20
N ILE A 107 -8.05 6.01 4.75
CA ILE A 107 -6.66 5.56 4.66
C ILE A 107 -6.13 5.79 3.26
N GLN A 108 -4.99 6.46 3.16
CA GLN A 108 -4.36 6.86 1.91
C GLN A 108 -2.83 6.69 1.96
N GLY A 109 -2.24 6.43 0.80
CA GLY A 109 -0.79 6.35 0.65
C GLY A 109 -0.28 4.91 0.52
N GLN A 110 0.97 4.68 0.91
CA GLN A 110 1.62 3.39 0.72
C GLN A 110 1.30 2.47 1.90
N THR A 111 0.64 1.34 1.63
CA THR A 111 0.30 0.37 2.68
C THR A 111 1.54 -0.27 3.30
N PHE A 112 1.38 -0.73 4.54
CA PHE A 112 2.41 -1.42 5.29
C PHE A 112 2.68 -2.80 4.68
N PHE A 113 3.94 -3.23 4.69
CA PHE A 113 4.30 -4.59 4.32
C PHE A 113 5.39 -5.11 5.25
N GLN A 114 5.42 -6.43 5.39
CA GLN A 114 6.47 -7.15 6.10
C GLN A 114 6.93 -8.30 5.23
N ALA A 115 8.23 -8.53 5.20
CA ALA A 115 8.81 -9.69 4.53
C ALA A 115 9.68 -10.51 5.49
N TRP A 116 9.70 -11.80 5.24
CA TRP A 116 10.45 -12.79 6.00
C TRP A 116 11.30 -13.59 5.03
N ASP A 117 12.53 -13.92 5.44
CA ASP A 117 13.27 -14.97 4.74
C ASP A 117 12.62 -16.34 5.03
N GLY A 118 12.83 -17.32 4.15
CA GLY A 118 12.20 -18.63 4.31
C GLY A 118 12.49 -19.32 5.64
N LYS A 119 13.62 -19.02 6.29
CA LYS A 119 13.96 -19.59 7.61
C LYS A 119 13.13 -18.99 8.74
N THR A 120 12.87 -17.69 8.68
CA THR A 120 12.05 -16.98 9.66
C THR A 120 10.58 -17.29 9.42
N ALA A 121 10.14 -17.25 8.16
CA ALA A 121 8.78 -17.57 7.75
C ALA A 121 8.32 -18.97 8.21
N ALA A 122 9.21 -19.94 8.27
CA ALA A 122 8.89 -21.29 8.75
C ALA A 122 8.60 -21.38 10.27
N LYS A 123 8.82 -20.30 11.03
CA LYS A 123 8.70 -20.29 12.51
C LYS A 123 7.62 -19.35 13.03
N VAL A 124 7.03 -18.54 12.15
CA VAL A 124 6.06 -17.51 12.53
C VAL A 124 4.85 -17.61 11.60
N ASP A 125 3.70 -17.18 12.09
CA ASP A 125 2.56 -16.87 11.26
C ASP A 125 2.77 -15.50 10.59
N PRO A 126 2.82 -15.44 9.24
CA PRO A 126 3.13 -14.24 8.47
C PRO A 126 1.95 -13.25 8.37
N SER A 127 1.10 -13.21 9.39
CA SER A 127 -0.07 -12.34 9.45
C SER A 127 0.28 -10.92 9.90
N LEU A 128 -0.44 -9.96 9.35
CA LEU A 128 -0.37 -8.56 9.72
C LEU A 128 -1.68 -8.13 10.39
N ARG A 129 -1.60 -7.18 11.32
CA ARG A 129 -2.78 -6.64 12.00
C ARG A 129 -2.75 -5.12 12.02
N LEU A 130 -3.86 -4.49 11.66
CA LEU A 130 -4.13 -3.08 11.93
C LEU A 130 -5.03 -3.00 13.16
N GLU A 131 -4.55 -2.40 14.25
CA GLU A 131 -5.28 -2.26 15.51
C GLU A 131 -5.65 -0.79 15.76
N LEU A 132 -6.90 -0.55 16.13
CA LEU A 132 -7.44 0.74 16.51
C LEU A 132 -7.81 0.75 17.98
N ARG A 133 -7.32 1.74 18.73
CA ARG A 133 -7.66 1.94 20.13
C ARG A 133 -8.24 3.32 20.38
N LEU A 134 -9.15 3.40 21.34
CA LEU A 134 -9.59 4.64 21.97
C LEU A 134 -9.22 4.60 23.45
N ASP A 135 -8.46 5.59 23.90
CA ASP A 135 -7.90 5.66 25.27
C ASP A 135 -7.26 4.35 25.74
N GLU A 136 -6.40 3.78 24.89
CA GLU A 136 -5.70 2.50 25.13
C GLU A 136 -6.60 1.24 25.10
N GLU A 137 -7.93 1.37 25.00
CA GLU A 137 -8.85 0.24 24.82
C GLU A 137 -8.96 -0.14 23.33
N PRO A 138 -8.69 -1.41 22.94
CA PRO A 138 -8.85 -1.86 21.56
C PRO A 138 -10.33 -1.91 21.18
N ILE A 139 -10.69 -1.14 20.15
CA ILE A 139 -12.06 -1.01 19.66
C ILE A 139 -12.28 -1.72 18.32
N ALA A 140 -11.23 -1.90 17.53
CA ALA A 140 -11.29 -2.62 16.26
C ALA A 140 -9.92 -3.20 15.90
N SER A 141 -9.92 -4.33 15.21
CA SER A 141 -8.73 -4.81 14.52
C SER A 141 -9.07 -5.48 13.19
N TRP A 142 -8.17 -5.36 12.23
CA TRP A 142 -8.24 -6.03 10.94
C TRP A 142 -6.98 -6.88 10.76
N VAL A 143 -7.16 -8.18 10.58
CA VAL A 143 -6.06 -9.14 10.44
C VAL A 143 -6.01 -9.64 9.00
N ASP A 144 -4.86 -9.44 8.37
CA ASP A 144 -4.53 -9.95 7.04
C ASP A 144 -3.56 -11.13 7.16
N ALA A 145 -4.09 -12.34 6.96
CA ALA A 145 -3.31 -13.58 6.93
C ALA A 145 -2.85 -13.98 5.52
N LYS A 146 -3.24 -13.22 4.49
CA LYS A 146 -3.01 -13.59 3.10
C LYS A 146 -1.68 -13.04 2.61
N THR A 147 -0.70 -13.93 2.50
CA THR A 147 0.61 -13.58 1.97
C THR A 147 0.57 -13.32 0.45
N ASP A 148 1.41 -12.41 0.00
CA ASP A 148 1.73 -12.24 -1.41
C ASP A 148 2.40 -13.48 -2.00
N PRO A 149 2.35 -13.69 -3.33
CA PRO A 149 3.06 -14.79 -3.97
C PRO A 149 4.56 -14.78 -3.64
N GLU A 150 5.09 -15.93 -3.23
CA GLU A 150 6.48 -16.06 -2.80
C GLU A 150 7.46 -15.70 -3.93
N ILE A 151 8.53 -14.96 -3.59
CA ILE A 151 9.57 -14.57 -4.54
C ILE A 151 10.95 -15.02 -4.03
N LYS A 152 11.48 -16.10 -4.60
CA LYS A 152 12.84 -16.61 -4.33
C LYS A 152 13.13 -16.83 -2.83
N GLY A 153 12.31 -17.62 -2.14
CA GLY A 153 12.52 -17.92 -0.72
C GLY A 153 12.17 -16.74 0.21
N VAL A 154 11.35 -15.80 -0.28
CA VAL A 154 10.86 -14.65 0.49
C VAL A 154 9.36 -14.71 0.54
N LEU A 155 8.87 -14.77 1.77
CA LEU A 155 7.47 -14.60 2.07
C LEU A 155 7.23 -13.11 2.32
N LEU A 156 6.23 -12.55 1.66
CA LEU A 156 5.85 -11.16 1.76
C LEU A 156 4.38 -11.10 2.14
N ASN A 157 4.01 -10.19 3.03
CA ASN A 157 2.63 -9.82 3.26
C ASN A 157 2.54 -8.29 3.17
N THR A 158 1.73 -7.81 2.23
CA THR A 158 1.39 -6.42 2.01
C THR A 158 -0.05 -6.23 2.46
N PHE A 159 -0.28 -5.45 3.53
CA PHE A 159 -1.57 -5.37 4.18
C PHE A 159 -2.67 -4.94 3.19
N SER A 160 -3.63 -5.83 2.98
CA SER A 160 -4.81 -5.62 2.15
C SER A 160 -5.92 -4.95 2.95
N PHE A 161 -6.72 -4.12 2.29
CA PHE A 161 -7.98 -3.62 2.83
C PHE A 161 -9.19 -4.24 2.14
N ALA A 162 -9.00 -5.20 1.23
CA ALA A 162 -10.11 -5.87 0.57
C ALA A 162 -10.89 -6.68 1.61
N ALA A 163 -12.22 -6.56 1.63
CA ALA A 163 -13.06 -7.15 2.67
C ALA A 163 -12.97 -8.69 2.71
N GLU A 164 -12.66 -9.32 1.59
CA GLU A 164 -12.42 -10.76 1.47
C GLU A 164 -11.04 -11.23 1.97
N ASP A 165 -10.08 -10.31 2.09
CA ASP A 165 -8.71 -10.61 2.47
C ASP A 165 -8.45 -10.39 3.97
N VAL A 166 -9.29 -9.59 4.65
CA VAL A 166 -9.12 -9.25 6.07
C VAL A 166 -10.23 -9.78 6.96
N ALA A 167 -9.83 -10.37 8.08
CA ALA A 167 -10.74 -10.67 9.18
C ALA A 167 -10.88 -9.43 10.08
N ALA A 168 -12.09 -8.88 10.18
CA ALA A 168 -12.39 -7.74 11.05
C ALA A 168 -12.95 -8.19 12.40
N PHE A 169 -12.40 -7.65 13.49
CA PHE A 169 -12.83 -7.92 14.86
C PHE A 169 -13.25 -6.62 15.52
N ALA A 170 -14.49 -6.59 16.03
CA ALA A 170 -15.03 -5.46 16.75
C ALA A 170 -14.83 -5.63 18.26
N GLY A 171 -14.45 -4.54 18.94
CA GLY A 171 -14.45 -4.45 20.39
C GLY A 171 -15.88 -4.43 20.96
N ARG A 172 -15.99 -4.37 22.28
CA ARG A 172 -17.29 -4.40 22.96
C ARG A 172 -18.13 -3.17 22.59
N GLY A 173 -19.36 -3.39 22.12
CA GLY A 173 -20.28 -2.31 21.77
C GLY A 173 -19.88 -1.52 20.52
N VAL A 174 -18.98 -2.08 19.70
CA VAL A 174 -18.53 -1.52 18.43
C VAL A 174 -19.16 -2.32 17.29
N GLU A 175 -19.59 -1.61 16.25
CA GLU A 175 -20.05 -2.22 15.00
C GLU A 175 -19.10 -1.83 13.87
N LEU A 176 -18.67 -2.80 13.06
CA LEU A 176 -17.80 -2.54 11.91
C LEU A 176 -18.56 -2.80 10.63
N ALA A 177 -18.49 -1.86 9.69
CA ALA A 177 -18.86 -2.16 8.31
C ALA A 177 -17.68 -2.89 7.62
N ALA A 178 -17.98 -3.58 6.53
CA ALA A 178 -16.94 -4.10 5.66
C ALA A 178 -16.04 -2.95 5.15
N PRO A 179 -14.71 -3.14 5.10
CA PRO A 179 -13.81 -2.17 4.49
C PRO A 179 -14.25 -1.81 3.05
N GLU A 180 -14.24 -0.53 2.74
CA GLU A 180 -14.56 -0.04 1.39
C GLU A 180 -13.28 0.39 0.69
N VAL A 181 -12.86 -0.36 -0.33
CA VAL A 181 -11.67 -0.03 -1.13
C VAL A 181 -12.08 0.74 -2.37
N GLN A 182 -11.48 1.91 -2.57
CA GLN A 182 -11.64 2.76 -3.73
C GLN A 182 -10.25 3.09 -4.31
N PRO A 183 -10.14 3.53 -5.58
CA PRO A 183 -8.87 3.94 -6.14
C PRO A 183 -8.17 4.99 -5.24
N GLY A 184 -6.97 4.64 -4.76
CA GLY A 184 -6.13 5.50 -3.92
C GLY A 184 -6.57 5.68 -2.46
N ARG A 185 -7.63 5.00 -1.99
CA ARG A 185 -8.03 5.05 -0.57
C ARG A 185 -8.81 3.82 -0.10
N ALA A 186 -8.68 3.49 1.18
CA ALA A 186 -9.57 2.59 1.89
C ALA A 186 -10.39 3.37 2.92
N VAL A 187 -11.66 3.01 3.11
CA VAL A 187 -12.53 3.63 4.10
C VAL A 187 -12.98 2.58 5.10
N LEU A 188 -12.66 2.82 6.38
CA LEU A 188 -13.09 1.98 7.49
C LEU A 188 -14.15 2.73 8.28
N LYS A 189 -15.34 2.13 8.40
CA LYS A 189 -16.51 2.72 9.07
C LYS A 189 -16.75 2.00 10.39
N ILE A 190 -16.66 2.76 11.48
CA ILE A 190 -16.75 2.25 12.85
C ILE A 190 -17.95 2.90 13.55
N GLY A 191 -18.92 2.09 13.94
CA GLY A 191 -20.03 2.44 14.82
C GLY A 191 -19.59 2.38 16.28
N LEU A 192 -19.80 3.48 17.00
CA LEU A 192 -19.44 3.63 18.43
C LEU A 192 -20.66 4.04 19.24
N ALA A 193 -20.64 3.86 20.57
CA ALA A 193 -21.70 4.31 21.47
C ALA A 193 -21.90 5.84 21.46
N THR A 194 -23.10 6.29 21.86
CA THR A 194 -23.56 7.69 21.66
C THR A 194 -23.07 8.57 22.77
N GLN A 195 -21.87 9.11 22.59
CA GLN A 195 -21.24 9.97 23.58
C GLN A 195 -20.47 11.07 22.87
N ARG A 196 -20.67 12.31 23.34
CA ARG A 196 -19.78 13.41 23.00
C ARG A 196 -18.57 13.31 23.92
N ALA A 197 -17.40 13.07 23.36
CA ALA A 197 -16.18 12.93 24.15
C ALA A 197 -14.94 13.22 23.30
N ARG A 198 -13.98 13.93 23.88
CA ARG A 198 -12.60 13.97 23.38
C ARG A 198 -11.91 12.70 23.82
N ARG A 199 -11.35 11.95 22.87
CA ARG A 199 -10.71 10.65 23.11
C ARG A 199 -9.35 10.61 22.43
N LYS A 200 -8.40 9.88 23.01
CA LYS A 200 -7.12 9.59 22.37
C LYS A 200 -7.30 8.43 21.41
N LEU A 201 -7.15 8.68 20.12
CA LEU A 201 -7.14 7.66 19.08
C LEU A 201 -5.71 7.15 18.88
N ARG A 202 -5.54 5.84 18.83
CA ARG A 202 -4.28 5.19 18.43
C ARG A 202 -4.53 4.20 17.30
N LEU A 203 -3.73 4.28 16.26
CA LEU A 203 -3.72 3.32 15.15
C LEU A 203 -2.33 2.69 15.07
N ALA A 204 -2.26 1.36 14.98
CA ALA A 204 -0.98 0.66 14.88
C ALA A 204 -1.01 -0.49 13.88
N TYR A 205 0.04 -0.58 13.06
CA TYR A 205 0.37 -1.81 12.34
C TYR A 205 1.19 -2.72 13.23
N GLN A 206 0.79 -3.98 13.26
CA GLN A 206 1.37 -5.03 14.08
C GLN A 206 1.76 -6.22 13.21
N VAL A 207 2.83 -6.89 13.62
CA VAL A 207 3.32 -8.15 13.03
C VAL A 207 3.18 -9.25 14.08
N ASN A 208 2.76 -10.44 13.68
CA ASN A 208 2.83 -11.62 14.53
C ASN A 208 4.27 -12.15 14.53
N ASP A 209 4.91 -12.17 15.71
CA ASP A 209 6.26 -12.71 15.89
C ASP A 209 6.23 -14.18 16.39
N ALA A 210 5.05 -14.79 16.55
CA ALA A 210 4.83 -16.18 16.97
C ALA A 210 3.97 -16.96 15.96
N ASP A 211 3.48 -18.13 16.33
CA ASP A 211 2.60 -18.95 15.49
C ASP A 211 1.13 -18.48 15.50
N ALA A 212 0.30 -19.14 14.71
CA ALA A 212 -1.12 -18.79 14.55
C ALA A 212 -1.99 -19.22 15.75
N GLU A 213 -1.56 -20.21 16.54
CA GLU A 213 -2.29 -20.70 17.71
C GLU A 213 -2.05 -19.79 18.93
N HIS A 214 -0.84 -19.26 19.05
CA HIS A 214 -0.38 -18.40 20.16
C HIS A 214 0.21 -17.09 19.61
N PRO A 215 -0.62 -16.22 19.01
CA PRO A 215 -0.12 -15.04 18.34
C PRO A 215 0.54 -14.05 19.31
N ALA A 216 1.71 -13.54 18.93
CA ALA A 216 2.47 -12.53 19.66
C ALA A 216 2.56 -11.26 18.82
N TRP A 217 1.51 -10.43 18.89
CA TRP A 217 1.42 -9.18 18.15
C TRP A 217 2.36 -8.11 18.70
N ARG A 218 3.19 -7.54 17.82
CA ARG A 218 4.07 -6.43 18.15
C ARG A 218 3.87 -5.26 17.21
N ASP A 219 3.77 -4.06 17.78
CA ASP A 219 3.70 -2.81 17.02
C ASP A 219 4.96 -2.57 16.19
N ARG A 220 4.76 -2.21 14.93
CA ARG A 220 5.82 -1.86 13.97
C ARG A 220 5.77 -0.41 13.55
N ALA A 221 4.57 0.13 13.45
CA ALA A 221 4.34 1.54 13.21
C ALA A 221 3.07 1.94 13.93
N GLU A 222 3.08 3.10 14.55
CA GLU A 222 1.93 3.61 15.29
C GLU A 222 1.79 5.11 15.08
N ALA A 223 0.56 5.58 15.27
CA ALA A 223 0.27 7.00 15.36
C ALA A 223 -0.84 7.23 16.38
N THR A 224 -0.79 8.39 17.02
CA THR A 224 -1.78 8.82 17.99
C THR A 224 -2.26 10.23 17.67
N THR A 225 -3.53 10.48 17.86
CA THR A 225 -4.12 11.82 17.78
C THR A 225 -5.29 11.92 18.75
N GLU A 226 -5.80 13.12 18.96
CA GLU A 226 -7.04 13.31 19.71
C GLU A 226 -8.20 13.51 18.75
N VAL A 227 -9.33 12.90 19.07
CA VAL A 227 -10.55 13.01 18.26
C VAL A 227 -11.72 13.46 19.13
N ASP A 228 -12.49 14.40 18.63
CA ASP A 228 -13.76 14.79 19.22
C ASP A 228 -14.88 13.96 18.61
N LEU A 229 -15.36 12.96 19.33
CA LEU A 229 -16.50 12.15 18.92
C LEU A 229 -17.79 12.95 19.10
N ARG A 230 -18.61 12.99 18.06
CA ARG A 230 -19.88 13.74 18.03
C ARG A 230 -21.06 12.77 17.85
N PRO A 231 -22.18 12.99 18.56
CA PRO A 231 -23.35 12.13 18.42
C PRO A 231 -24.10 12.33 17.09
N GLU A 232 -24.04 13.55 16.55
CA GLU A 232 -24.81 13.98 15.37
C GLU A 232 -24.13 13.71 14.02
N SER A 233 -22.80 13.59 13.98
CA SER A 233 -22.04 13.41 12.73
C SER A 233 -20.85 12.47 12.92
N PRO A 234 -20.45 11.72 11.88
CA PRO A 234 -19.21 10.96 11.94
C PRO A 234 -18.01 11.89 12.12
N THR A 235 -17.10 11.51 13.02
CA THR A 235 -15.76 12.08 13.10
C THR A 235 -14.90 11.41 12.03
N ILE A 236 -14.37 12.19 11.09
CA ILE A 236 -13.53 11.69 10.00
C ILE A 236 -12.07 11.88 10.40
N VAL A 237 -11.25 10.86 10.20
CA VAL A 237 -9.81 10.92 10.41
C VAL A 237 -9.12 10.48 9.12
N GLN A 238 -8.38 11.40 8.52
CA GLN A 238 -7.50 11.09 7.40
C GLN A 238 -6.25 10.39 7.93
N VAL A 239 -5.96 9.21 7.42
CA VAL A 239 -4.78 8.41 7.75
C VAL A 239 -3.86 8.44 6.55
N ARG A 240 -2.72 9.14 6.69
CA ARG A 240 -1.70 9.20 5.64
C ARG A 240 -0.58 8.23 5.95
N GLN A 241 -0.17 7.48 4.93
CA GLN A 241 0.86 6.45 5.07
C GLN A 241 1.99 6.67 4.09
N ASN A 242 3.23 6.51 4.57
CA ASN A 242 4.42 6.60 3.75
C ASN A 242 5.40 5.49 4.13
N ARG A 243 5.89 4.77 3.12
CA ARG A 243 6.83 3.65 3.29
C ARG A 243 8.22 4.11 3.72
N GLY A 244 8.55 5.38 3.50
CA GLY A 244 9.88 5.92 3.78
C GLY A 244 10.95 5.14 3.01
N LYS A 245 11.91 4.59 3.74
CA LYS A 245 13.04 3.80 3.20
C LYS A 245 12.91 2.31 3.52
N MET A 246 11.72 1.86 3.93
CA MET A 246 11.48 0.47 4.31
C MET A 246 11.72 -0.46 3.13
N GLU A 247 12.59 -1.45 3.33
CA GLU A 247 12.97 -2.41 2.30
C GLU A 247 13.32 -3.79 2.88
N PHE A 248 13.23 -4.81 2.04
CA PHE A 248 13.72 -6.15 2.34
C PHE A 248 14.98 -6.45 1.53
N SER A 249 16.15 -6.37 2.16
CA SER A 249 17.44 -6.48 1.47
C SER A 249 18.51 -7.19 2.31
N GLY A 250 19.58 -7.65 1.65
CA GLY A 250 20.71 -8.33 2.28
C GLY A 250 21.32 -9.40 1.38
N PHE A 251 22.66 -9.43 1.25
CA PHE A 251 23.35 -10.35 0.34
C PHE A 251 23.46 -11.78 0.91
N LEU A 252 23.68 -11.90 2.23
CA LEU A 252 23.85 -13.19 2.93
C LEU A 252 22.70 -13.54 3.88
N ARG A 253 22.06 -12.52 4.48
CA ARG A 253 20.88 -12.65 5.36
C ARG A 253 19.89 -11.55 4.98
N ARG A 254 18.85 -11.92 4.24
CA ARG A 254 17.81 -10.97 3.84
C ARG A 254 16.92 -10.72 5.06
N ARG A 255 16.69 -9.45 5.38
CA ARG A 255 15.80 -9.05 6.47
C ARG A 255 15.15 -7.72 6.13
N MET A 256 14.08 -7.40 6.83
CA MET A 256 13.54 -6.05 6.82
C MET A 256 14.57 -5.06 7.37
N LYS A 257 14.68 -3.90 6.72
CA LYS A 257 15.49 -2.76 7.12
C LYS A 257 14.66 -1.50 7.07
N ASN A 258 15.03 -0.52 7.89
CA ASN A 258 14.40 0.79 7.95
C ASN A 258 12.88 0.71 8.20
N VAL A 259 12.43 -0.28 8.97
CA VAL A 259 10.99 -0.48 9.26
C VAL A 259 10.44 0.73 10.00
N GLU A 260 11.26 1.29 10.88
CA GLU A 260 11.00 2.51 11.65
C GLU A 260 10.78 3.76 10.78
N THR A 261 11.09 3.70 9.48
CA THR A 261 10.85 4.81 8.55
C THR A 261 9.45 4.78 7.93
N PHE A 262 8.67 3.74 8.20
CA PHE A 262 7.25 3.74 7.86
C PHE A 262 6.51 4.74 8.74
N GLN A 263 5.81 5.68 8.12
CA GLN A 263 5.11 6.76 8.79
C GLN A 263 3.59 6.57 8.63
N ILE A 264 2.89 6.83 9.73
CA ILE A 264 1.43 6.95 9.78
C ILE A 264 1.16 8.31 10.40
N ASP A 265 0.37 9.15 9.72
CA ASP A 265 -0.09 10.42 10.26
C ASP A 265 -1.62 10.42 10.33
N LEU A 266 -2.16 10.88 11.47
CA LEU A 266 -3.59 10.95 11.72
C LEU A 266 -4.05 12.41 11.77
N HIS A 267 -4.95 12.79 10.87
CA HIS A 267 -5.50 14.14 10.78
C HIS A 267 -7.03 14.09 10.96
N PRO A 268 -7.54 14.40 12.17
CA PRO A 268 -8.97 14.59 12.38
C PRO A 268 -9.50 15.80 11.60
N GLU A 269 -10.70 15.67 11.03
CA GLU A 269 -11.44 16.76 10.37
C GLU A 269 -12.49 17.43 11.28
#